data_AF-A0A7W8SRD5-F1
#
_entry.id   AF-A0A7W8SRD5-F1
#
_cell.length_a   1.000
_cell.length_b   1.000
_cell.length_c   1.000
_cell.angle_alpha   90.00
_cell.angle_beta   90.00
_cell.angle_gamma   90.00
#
_symmetry.space_group_name_H-M   'P 1'
#
loop_
_entity.id
_entity.type
_entity.pdbx_description
1 polymer ?
#
loop_
_entity_poly.entity_id
_entity_poly.type
_entity_poly.pdbx_seq_one_letter_code
_entity_poly.pdbx_strand_id
1 'polypeptide(L)' 'MSAQQRLVPEGSGIAKAIDYSLNRWEALTCYLDDGDVPMCNDWAENQIRP' A
#
# COMPACT_ATOMS: atom_id res chain seq x y z
N MET A 1 -9.75 -15.30 0.42
CA MET A 1 -9.63 -14.79 -0.96
C MET A 1 -10.94 -14.16 -1.39
N SER A 2 -10.92 -12.87 -1.73
CA SER A 2 -12.08 -12.19 -2.31
C SER A 2 -12.39 -12.70 -3.73
N ALA A 3 -13.60 -12.43 -4.21
CA ALA A 3 -13.98 -12.77 -5.59
C ALA A 3 -13.07 -12.09 -6.63
N GLN A 4 -12.59 -10.87 -6.36
CA GLN A 4 -11.67 -10.17 -7.26
C GLN A 4 -10.25 -10.77 -7.26
N GLN A 5 -9.76 -11.29 -6.13
CA GLN A 5 -8.43 -11.93 -6.07
C GLN A 5 -8.34 -13.18 -6.96
N ARG A 6 -9.45 -13.91 -7.13
CA ARG A 6 -9.52 -15.09 -8.01
C ARG A 6 -9.39 -14.76 -9.50
N LEU A 7 -9.59 -13.50 -9.88
CA LEU A 7 -9.42 -13.04 -11.28
C LEU A 7 -7.95 -12.78 -11.62
N VAL A 8 -7.07 -12.73 -10.62
CA VAL A 8 -5.65 -12.47 -10.80
C VAL A 8 -4.90 -13.81 -10.72
N PRO A 9 -4.02 -14.13 -11.70
CA PRO A 9 -3.24 -15.36 -11.65
C PRO A 9 -2.40 -15.43 -10.36
N GLU A 10 -2.48 -16.57 -9.68
CA GLU A 10 -1.71 -16.81 -8.46
C GLU A 10 -0.20 -16.67 -8.72
N GLY A 11 0.51 -16.06 -7.77
CA GLY A 11 1.95 -15.83 -7.87
C GLY A 11 2.38 -14.73 -8.85
N SER A 12 1.44 -14.13 -9.61
CA SER A 12 1.73 -12.95 -10.45
C SER A 12 2.20 -11.75 -9.62
N GLY A 13 2.88 -10.80 -10.28
CA GLY A 13 3.29 -9.55 -9.62
C GLY A 13 2.10 -8.76 -9.06
N ILE A 14 0.96 -8.79 -9.75
CA ILE A 14 -0.27 -8.12 -9.30
C ILE A 14 -0.83 -8.82 -8.05
N ALA A 15 -0.87 -10.17 -8.03
CA ALA A 15 -1.31 -10.91 -6.85
C ALA A 15 -0.45 -10.54 -5.63
N LYS A 16 0.89 -10.51 -5.80
CA LYS A 16 1.82 -10.11 -4.74
C LYS A 16 1.61 -8.66 -4.28
N ALA A 17 1.34 -7.73 -5.19
CA ALA A 17 1.07 -6.33 -4.84
C ALA A 17 -0.23 -6.16 -4.05
N ILE A 18 -1.29 -6.90 -4.42
CA ILE A 18 -2.55 -6.93 -3.67
C ILE A 18 -2.31 -7.51 -2.27
N ASP A 19 -1.63 -8.66 -2.18
CA ASP A 19 -1.33 -9.29 -0.90
C ASP A 19 -0.48 -8.39 0.00
N TYR A 20 0.52 -7.72 -0.56
CA TYR A 20 1.32 -6.72 0.16
C TYR A 20 0.44 -5.60 0.74
N SER A 21 -0.45 -5.03 -0.07
CA SER A 21 -1.32 -3.93 0.33
C SER A 21 -2.30 -4.34 1.43
N LEU A 22 -2.90 -5.54 1.31
CA LEU A 22 -3.80 -6.08 2.33
C LEU A 22 -3.08 -6.37 3.64
N ASN A 23 -1.87 -6.92 3.60
CA ASN A 23 -1.06 -7.19 4.79
C ASN A 23 -0.54 -5.90 5.47
N ARG A 24 -0.58 -4.76 4.78
CA ARG A 24 -0.14 -3.45 5.28
C ARG A 24 -1.32 -2.49 5.51
N TRP A 25 -2.55 -3.00 5.52
CA TRP A 25 -3.76 -2.17 5.54
C TRP A 25 -3.78 -1.14 6.67
N GLU A 26 -3.40 -1.51 7.90
CA GLU A 26 -3.34 -0.56 9.03
C GLU A 26 -2.42 0.64 8.76
N ALA A 27 -1.27 0.42 8.13
CA ALA A 27 -0.34 1.49 7.77
C ALA A 27 -0.87 2.36 6.61
N LEU A 28 -1.73 1.81 5.76
CA LEU A 28 -2.36 2.55 4.65
C LEU A 28 -3.58 3.35 5.11
N THR A 29 -4.22 2.96 6.21
CA THR A 29 -5.40 3.66 6.75
C THR A 29 -5.09 4.63 7.88
N CYS A 30 -3.86 4.64 8.43
CA CYS A 30 -3.52 5.54 9.54
C CYS A 30 -3.75 7.03 9.21
N TYR A 31 -3.63 7.43 7.95
CA TYR A 31 -3.94 8.79 7.48
C TYR A 31 -5.41 9.19 7.64
N LEU A 32 -6.32 8.22 7.77
CA LEU A 32 -7.73 8.48 8.03
C LEU A 32 -7.98 8.81 9.51
N ASP A 33 -7.15 8.25 10.38
CA ASP A 33 -7.26 8.41 11.84
C ASP A 33 -6.42 9.60 12.36
N ASP A 34 -5.30 9.89 11.69
CA ASP A 34 -4.38 10.98 12.03
C ASP A 34 -4.13 11.88 10.81
N GLY A 35 -4.82 13.02 10.80
CA GLY A 35 -4.74 14.02 9.73
C GLY A 35 -3.46 14.86 9.74
N ASP A 36 -2.63 14.76 10.80
CA ASP A 36 -1.33 15.43 10.84
C ASP A 36 -0.26 14.63 10.10
N VAL A 37 -0.51 13.35 9.80
CA VAL A 37 0.39 12.53 8.99
C VAL A 37 0.22 12.87 7.51
N PRO A 38 1.26 13.38 6.82
CA PRO A 38 1.16 13.73 5.42
C PRO A 38 0.99 12.47 4.55
N MET A 39 -0.03 12.46 3.70
CA MET A 39 -0.31 11.35 2.77
C MET A 39 0.71 11.27 1.61
N CYS A 40 1.46 12.36 1.34
CA CYS A 40 2.49 12.36 0.31
C CYS A 40 3.84 11.87 0.85
N ASN A 41 4.62 11.26 -0.04
CA ASN A 41 5.95 10.77 0.27
C ASN A 41 7.05 11.85 0.11
N ASP A 42 6.67 13.10 -0.22
CA ASP A 42 7.59 14.15 -0.64
C ASP A 42 8.73 14.39 0.36
N TRP A 43 8.41 14.35 1.66
CA TRP A 43 9.40 14.55 2.71
C TRP A 43 10.46 13.44 2.73
N ALA A 44 10.04 12.18 2.60
CA ALA A 44 10.97 11.06 2.55
C ALA A 44 11.73 11.01 1.21
N GLU A 45 11.08 11.32 0.10
CA GLU A 45 11.73 11.42 -1.22
C GLU A 45 12.82 12.48 -1.23
N ASN A 46 12.54 13.67 -0.69
CA ASN A 46 13.51 14.75 -0.65
C ASN A 46 14.75 14.42 0.20
N GLN A 47 14.65 13.48 1.15
CA GLN A 47 15.79 13.03 1.95
C GLN A 47 16.65 11.97 1.27
N ILE A 48 16.10 11.19 0.34
CA ILE A 48 16.85 10.18 -0.41
C ILE A 48 17.34 10.69 -1.77
N ARG A 49 16.88 11.87 -2.20
CA ARG A 49 17.35 12.53 -3.41
C ARG A 49 18.83 12.94 -3.23
N PRO A 50 19.71 12.69 -4.22
CA PRO A 50 21.13 13.01 -4.14
C PRO A 50 21.43 14.50 -4.02
#